data_AF-A0A067DMX9-F1
#
_entry.id   AF-A0A067DMX9-F1
#
_cell.length_a   1.000
_cell.length_b   1.000
_cell.length_c   1.000
_cell.angle_alpha   90.00
_cell.angle_beta   90.00
_cell.angle_gamma   90.00
#
_symmetry.space_group_name_H-M   'P 1'
#
loop_
_entity.id
_entity.type
_entity.pdbx_description
1 polymer ?
#
loop_
_entity_poly.entity_id
_entity_poly.type
_entity_poly.pdbx_seq_one_letter_code
_entity_poly.pdbx_strand_id
1 'polypeptide(L)'
;MKRISVCLFVPLLVISLLPCKNTEASNDLITTTCEKTMYKELCIASLRSDKDSSGSDLQGLGKISLKITLADANEIQGYISELLKKDGKPFLQQCLKDCSENLQDAILEIKDSIAAIDSRSY
;
A
#
# COMPACT_ATOMS: atom_id res chain seq x y z
N MET A 1 10.57 -68.47 2.26
CA MET A 1 10.77 -67.26 3.09
C MET A 1 10.87 -66.06 2.16
N LYS A 2 9.91 -65.13 2.26
CA LYS A 2 9.61 -64.10 1.25
C LYS A 2 10.69 -63.02 1.26
N ARG A 3 11.22 -62.67 0.09
CA ARG A 3 12.17 -61.56 -0.09
C ARG A 3 11.44 -60.26 0.26
N ILE A 4 11.91 -59.60 1.32
CA ILE A 4 11.38 -58.32 1.79
C ILE A 4 11.73 -57.28 0.72
N SER A 5 10.69 -56.74 0.07
CA SER A 5 10.83 -55.73 -0.97
C SER A 5 11.26 -54.41 -0.34
N VAL A 6 12.53 -54.07 -0.49
CA VAL A 6 13.14 -52.81 -0.03
C VAL A 6 12.52 -51.58 -0.72
N CYS A 7 11.71 -51.77 -1.78
CA CYS A 7 11.02 -50.70 -2.49
C CYS A 7 9.90 -50.00 -1.68
N LEU A 8 9.44 -50.57 -0.56
CA LEU A 8 8.33 -49.98 0.22
C LEU A 8 8.77 -49.01 1.34
N PHE A 9 10.06 -48.95 1.67
CA PHE A 9 10.56 -48.01 2.70
C PHE A 9 11.08 -46.69 2.12
N VAL A 10 11.40 -46.65 0.83
CA VAL A 10 11.88 -45.44 0.15
C VAL A 10 10.83 -44.30 0.13
N PRO A 11 9.53 -44.52 -0.10
CA PRO A 11 8.58 -43.40 -0.16
C PRO A 11 8.27 -42.80 1.22
N LEU A 12 8.49 -43.52 2.33
CA LEU A 12 8.24 -43.01 3.68
C LEU A 12 9.31 -42.01 4.15
N LEU A 13 10.56 -42.19 3.70
CA LEU A 13 11.71 -41.35 4.06
C LEU A 13 11.75 -40.02 3.28
N VAL A 14 11.10 -39.97 2.11
CA VAL A 14 11.02 -38.75 1.28
C VAL A 14 9.97 -37.78 1.84
N ILE A 15 8.94 -38.27 2.53
CA ILE A 15 7.88 -37.43 3.12
C ILE A 15 8.40 -36.65 4.33
N SER A 16 9.34 -37.20 5.11
CA SER A 16 9.94 -36.51 6.27
C SER A 16 11.01 -35.47 5.91
N LEU A 17 11.50 -35.46 4.67
CA LEU A 17 12.47 -34.49 4.16
C LEU A 17 11.82 -33.35 3.37
N LEU A 18 10.50 -33.36 3.19
CA LEU A 18 9.79 -32.18 2.72
C LEU A 18 9.92 -31.10 3.82
N PRO A 19 10.59 -29.97 3.57
CA PRO A 19 10.42 -28.83 4.44
C PRO A 19 8.95 -28.46 4.33
N CYS A 20 8.17 -28.79 5.36
CA CYS A 20 6.92 -28.10 5.60
C CYS A 20 7.35 -26.66 5.83
N LYS A 21 7.33 -25.85 4.76
CA LYS A 21 7.24 -24.41 4.92
C LYS A 21 5.91 -24.22 5.63
N ASN A 22 5.96 -24.28 6.95
CA ASN A 22 5.05 -23.53 7.78
C ASN A 22 5.34 -22.08 7.39
N THR A 23 4.73 -21.62 6.30
CA THR A 23 4.32 -20.24 6.26
C THR A 23 3.27 -20.17 7.36
N GLU A 24 3.71 -20.06 8.61
CA GLU A 24 3.00 -19.17 9.50
C GLU A 24 2.91 -17.91 8.68
N ALA A 25 1.71 -17.63 8.16
CA ALA A 25 1.38 -16.28 7.74
C ALA A 25 1.47 -15.48 9.04
N SER A 26 2.69 -15.13 9.46
CA SER A 26 2.88 -13.99 10.32
C SER A 26 2.26 -12.89 9.48
N ASN A 27 1.03 -12.48 9.82
CA ASN A 27 0.35 -11.42 9.10
C ASN A 27 1.33 -10.26 9.13
N ASP A 28 1.94 -9.96 7.98
CA ASP A 28 2.93 -8.91 7.90
C ASP A 28 2.27 -7.61 8.37
N LEU A 29 3.06 -6.69 8.91
CA LEU A 29 2.52 -5.48 9.52
C LEU A 29 1.63 -4.70 8.53
N ILE A 30 1.95 -4.76 7.22
CA ILE A 30 1.16 -4.18 6.14
C ILE A 30 -0.24 -4.81 6.12
N THR A 31 -0.34 -6.14 6.07
CA THR A 31 -1.61 -6.88 6.04
C THR A 31 -2.46 -6.56 7.27
N THR A 32 -1.87 -6.61 8.46
CA THR A 32 -2.56 -6.29 9.73
C THR A 32 -3.02 -4.83 9.79
N THR A 33 -2.23 -3.90 9.24
CA THR A 33 -2.59 -2.48 9.17
C THR A 33 -3.73 -2.25 8.18
N CYS A 34 -3.63 -2.83 6.99
CA CYS A 34 -4.61 -2.65 5.92
C CYS A 34 -5.97 -3.29 6.20
N GLU A 35 -6.04 -4.31 7.07
CA GLU A 35 -7.30 -4.87 7.55
C GLU A 35 -8.18 -3.87 8.30
N LYS A 36 -7.58 -2.79 8.83
CA LYS A 36 -8.31 -1.72 9.52
C LYS A 36 -8.77 -0.60 8.59
N THR A 37 -8.50 -0.71 7.29
CA THR A 37 -8.86 0.31 6.29
C THR A 37 -10.12 -0.08 5.54
N MET A 38 -10.85 0.91 5.01
CA MET A 38 -12.03 0.66 4.17
C MET A 38 -11.69 -0.04 2.85
N TYR A 39 -10.48 0.18 2.33
CA TYR A 39 -10.02 -0.35 1.05
C TYR A 39 -8.77 -1.23 1.24
N LYS A 40 -8.96 -2.40 1.87
CA LYS A 40 -7.88 -3.33 2.22
C LYS A 40 -6.92 -3.61 1.06
N GLU A 41 -7.45 -4.04 -0.09
CA GLU A 41 -6.62 -4.44 -1.23
C GLU A 41 -5.85 -3.27 -1.83
N LEU A 42 -6.47 -2.07 -1.88
CA LEU A 42 -5.78 -0.86 -2.30
C LEU A 42 -4.63 -0.51 -1.34
N CYS A 43 -4.88 -0.54 -0.03
CA CYS A 43 -3.85 -0.30 0.98
C CYS A 43 -2.66 -1.26 0.82
N ILE A 44 -2.94 -2.57 0.66
CA ILE A 44 -1.89 -3.58 0.47
C ILE A 44 -1.10 -3.30 -0.80
N ALA A 45 -1.78 -3.05 -1.93
CA ALA A 45 -1.14 -2.77 -3.20
C ALA A 45 -0.27 -1.50 -3.14
N SER A 46 -0.81 -0.42 -2.58
CA SER A 46 -0.10 0.86 -2.43
C SER A 46 1.14 0.70 -1.57
N LEU A 47 1.03 0.15 -0.36
CA LEU A 47 2.18 0.00 0.54
C LEU A 47 3.22 -0.97 -0.03
N ARG A 48 2.82 -2.09 -0.65
CA ARG A 48 3.78 -3.03 -1.24
C ARG A 48 4.47 -2.51 -2.50
N SER A 49 3.96 -1.45 -3.13
CA SER A 49 4.63 -0.81 -4.27
C SER A 49 5.85 0.03 -3.84
N ASP A 50 5.89 0.48 -2.58
CA ASP A 50 7.03 1.19 -2.01
C ASP A 50 8.01 0.22 -1.35
N LYS A 51 9.25 0.22 -1.82
CA LYS A 51 10.33 -0.64 -1.30
C LYS A 51 10.65 -0.37 0.18
N ASP A 52 10.43 0.86 0.65
CA ASP A 52 10.74 1.27 2.03
C ASP A 52 9.65 0.80 3.01
N SER A 53 8.52 0.28 2.52
CA SER A 53 7.50 -0.35 3.37
C SER A 53 7.97 -1.63 4.02
N SER A 54 8.92 -2.34 3.40
CA SER A 54 9.49 -3.55 3.99
C SER A 54 10.36 -3.19 5.19
N GLY A 55 9.99 -3.68 6.38
CA GLY A 55 10.71 -3.39 7.63
C GLY A 55 10.35 -2.06 8.29
N SER A 56 9.43 -1.27 7.71
CA SER A 56 8.85 -0.10 8.38
C SER A 56 7.96 -0.51 9.55
N ASP A 57 8.00 0.27 10.63
CA ASP A 57 7.03 0.17 11.72
C ASP A 57 5.71 0.87 11.34
N LEU A 58 4.74 0.88 12.26
CA LEU A 58 3.42 1.47 11.99
C LEU A 58 3.51 2.98 11.67
N GLN A 59 4.43 3.68 12.31
CA GLN A 59 4.68 5.10 12.05
C GLN A 59 5.26 5.30 10.63
N GLY A 60 6.24 4.47 10.26
CA GLY A 60 6.84 4.45 8.93
C GLY A 60 5.82 4.14 7.84
N LEU A 61 4.96 3.13 8.04
CA LEU A 61 3.88 2.82 7.11
C LEU A 61 2.86 3.97 6.98
N GLY A 62 2.54 4.65 8.08
CA GLY A 62 1.72 5.86 8.06
C GLY A 62 2.35 6.97 7.21
N LYS A 63 3.65 7.23 7.38
CA LYS A 63 4.40 8.21 6.59
C LYS A 63 4.44 7.85 5.11
N ILE A 64 4.68 6.57 4.79
CA ILE A 64 4.72 6.08 3.40
C ILE A 64 3.35 6.25 2.75
N SER A 65 2.28 5.87 3.44
CA SER A 65 0.91 6.08 2.96
C SER A 65 0.63 7.54 2.61
N LEU A 66 0.99 8.49 3.50
CA LEU A 66 0.84 9.92 3.22
C LEU A 66 1.69 10.39 2.03
N LYS A 67 2.91 9.88 1.86
CA LYS A 67 3.75 10.21 0.70
C LYS A 67 3.17 9.72 -0.62
N ILE A 68 2.61 8.51 -0.64
CA ILE A 68 1.90 7.96 -1.81
C ILE A 68 0.71 8.87 -2.13
N THR A 69 -0.14 9.16 -1.15
CA THR A 69 -1.30 10.06 -1.32
C THR A 69 -0.87 11.45 -1.79
N LEU A 70 0.24 12.00 -1.28
CA LEU A 70 0.78 13.27 -1.73
C LEU A 70 1.19 13.24 -3.21
N ALA A 71 1.83 12.16 -3.66
CA ALA A 71 2.20 12.00 -5.07
C ALA A 71 0.96 11.96 -5.96
N ASP A 72 -0.03 11.14 -5.61
CA ASP A 72 -1.29 11.01 -6.35
C ASP A 72 -2.05 12.34 -6.39
N ALA A 73 -2.13 13.06 -5.26
CA ALA A 73 -2.79 14.36 -5.19
C ALA A 73 -2.12 15.40 -6.09
N ASN A 74 -0.78 15.43 -6.15
CA ASN A 74 -0.06 16.32 -7.07
C ASN A 74 -0.30 15.95 -8.54
N GLU A 75 -0.39 14.66 -8.87
CA GLU A 75 -0.73 14.20 -10.22
C GLU A 75 -2.13 14.66 -10.63
N ILE A 76 -3.12 14.46 -9.75
CA ILE A 76 -4.51 14.91 -9.97
C ILE A 76 -4.55 16.43 -10.12
N GLN A 77 -3.81 17.18 -9.30
CA GLN A 77 -3.72 18.64 -9.40
C GLN A 77 -3.14 19.10 -10.74
N GLY A 78 -2.10 18.41 -11.22
CA GLY A 78 -1.53 18.64 -12.55
C GLY A 78 -2.55 18.37 -13.65
N TYR A 79 -3.28 17.26 -13.55
CA TYR A 79 -4.32 16.91 -14.50
C TYR A 79 -5.47 17.94 -14.54
N ILE A 80 -5.96 18.40 -13.38
CA ILE A 80 -6.96 19.46 -13.29
C ILE A 80 -6.44 20.75 -13.94
N SER A 81 -5.17 21.10 -13.71
CA SER A 81 -4.54 22.27 -14.32
C SER A 81 -4.51 22.17 -15.85
N GLU A 82 -4.23 21.00 -16.41
CA GLU A 82 -4.31 20.77 -17.87
C GLU A 82 -5.74 20.82 -18.41
N LEU A 83 -6.74 20.38 -17.63
CA LEU A 83 -8.15 20.50 -18.01
C LEU A 83 -8.62 21.96 -18.02
N LEU A 84 -8.18 22.77 -17.06
CA LEU A 84 -8.51 24.20 -16.96
C LEU A 84 -7.95 25.02 -18.13
N LYS A 85 -6.85 24.58 -18.75
CA LYS A 85 -6.28 25.24 -19.95
C LYS A 85 -7.12 25.01 -21.21
N LYS A 86 -8.01 24.02 -21.23
CA LYS A 86 -8.86 23.71 -22.37
C LYS A 86 -10.12 24.55 -22.31
N ASP A 87 -10.61 24.99 -23.47
CA ASP A 87 -11.91 25.63 -23.56
C ASP A 87 -13.01 24.67 -23.09
N GLY A 88 -13.90 25.16 -22.23
CA GLY A 88 -14.95 24.37 -21.62
C GLY A 88 -16.16 25.22 -21.27
N LYS A 89 -17.29 24.55 -20.97
CA LYS A 89 -18.49 25.25 -20.49
C LYS A 89 -18.18 25.99 -19.19
N PRO A 90 -18.70 27.22 -18.98
CA PRO A 90 -18.41 28.01 -17.77
C PRO A 90 -18.65 27.25 -16.46
N PHE A 91 -19.72 26.46 -16.41
CA PHE A 91 -20.02 25.61 -15.25
C PHE A 91 -18.92 24.56 -14.98
N LEU A 92 -18.43 23.87 -16.01
CA LEU A 92 -17.37 22.89 -15.86
C LEU A 92 -16.06 23.53 -15.41
N GLN A 93 -15.74 24.71 -15.95
CA GLN A 93 -14.58 25.48 -15.54
C GLN A 93 -14.65 25.88 -14.06
N GLN A 94 -15.82 26.27 -13.56
CA GLN A 94 -16.01 26.54 -12.14
C GLN A 94 -15.81 25.28 -11.28
N CYS A 95 -16.43 24.16 -11.65
CA CYS A 95 -16.25 22.90 -10.92
C CYS A 95 -14.78 22.46 -10.86
N LEU A 96 -14.03 22.63 -11.94
CA LEU A 96 -12.60 22.30 -11.98
C LEU A 96 -11.77 23.22 -11.08
N LYS A 97 -12.12 24.51 -10.98
CA LYS A 97 -11.47 25.44 -10.04
C LYS A 97 -11.75 25.04 -8.60
N ASP A 98 -13.01 24.76 -8.26
CA ASP A 98 -13.39 24.32 -6.92
C ASP A 98 -12.66 23.01 -6.56
N CYS A 99 -12.55 22.06 -7.50
CA CYS A 99 -11.74 20.85 -7.31
C CYS A 99 -10.27 21.16 -7.09
N SER A 100 -9.69 22.08 -7.88
CA SER A 100 -8.29 22.50 -7.74
C SER A 100 -8.02 23.11 -6.37
N GLU A 101 -8.90 23.99 -5.88
CA GLU A 101 -8.75 24.65 -4.58
C GLU A 101 -8.79 23.62 -3.44
N ASN A 102 -9.81 22.75 -3.41
CA ASN A 102 -9.91 21.69 -2.40
C ASN A 102 -8.68 20.75 -2.41
N LEU A 103 -8.15 20.44 -3.60
CA LEU A 103 -7.00 19.55 -3.71
C LEU A 103 -5.69 20.23 -3.29
N GLN A 104 -5.56 21.54 -3.52
CA GLN A 104 -4.44 22.34 -3.00
C GLN A 104 -4.45 22.37 -1.47
N ASP A 105 -5.62 22.58 -0.85
CA ASP A 105 -5.78 22.52 0.60
C ASP A 105 -5.41 21.13 1.13
N ALA A 106 -5.94 20.07 0.52
CA ALA A 106 -5.60 18.69 0.90
C ALA A 106 -4.09 18.41 0.78
N ILE A 107 -3.41 18.91 -0.25
CA ILE A 107 -1.95 18.78 -0.42
C ILE A 107 -1.20 19.44 0.74
N LEU A 108 -1.66 20.61 1.21
CA LEU A 108 -1.06 21.29 2.36
C LEU A 108 -1.28 20.48 3.64
N GLU A 109 -2.50 20.03 3.90
CA GLU A 109 -2.83 19.21 5.09
C GLU A 109 -2.06 17.89 5.13
N ILE A 110 -1.84 17.24 3.97
CA ILE A 110 -1.02 16.03 3.88
C ILE A 110 0.44 16.33 4.24
N LYS A 111 1.00 17.46 3.77
CA LYS A 111 2.37 17.87 4.11
C LYS A 111 2.51 18.14 5.60
N ASP A 112 1.53 18.81 6.19
CA ASP A 112 1.49 19.08 7.63
C ASP A 112 1.38 17.77 8.44
N SER A 113 0.59 16.81 7.96
CA SER A 113 0.48 15.48 8.56
C SER A 113 1.81 14.72 8.51
N ILE A 114 2.55 14.81 7.40
CA ILE A 114 3.89 14.22 7.29
C ILE A 114 4.85 14.87 8.30
N ALA A 115 4.81 16.20 8.43
CA ALA A 115 5.63 16.93 9.40
C ALA A 115 5.27 16.52 10.85
N ALA A 116 3.99 16.37 11.17
CA ALA A 116 3.52 15.93 12.47
C ALA A 116 3.96 14.50 12.81
N ILE A 117 3.98 13.59 11.84
CA ILE A 117 4.57 12.25 12.02
C ILE A 117 6.06 12.36 12.35
N ASP A 118 6.80 13.20 11.63
CA ASP A 118 8.25 13.37 11.83
C ASP A 118 8.59 13.96 13.21
N SER A 119 7.78 14.90 13.69
CA SER A 119 7.91 15.48 15.04
C SER A 119 7.25 14.66 16.15
N ARG A 120 6.57 13.55 15.82
CA ARG A 120 5.76 12.75 16.76
C ARG A 120 4.70 13.57 17.50
N SER A 121 4.08 14.52 16.82
CA SER A 121 3.06 15.42 17.35
C SER A 121 1.66 15.12 16.78
N TYR A 122 1.38 13.82 16.60
CA TYR A 122 0.10 13.27 16.11
C TYR A 122 -0.85 12.90 17.25
#